data_AF-A0A5C5WV62-F1
#
_entry.id   AF-A0A5C5WV62-F1
#
_cell.length_a   1.000
_cell.length_b   1.000
_cell.length_c   1.000
_cell.angle_alpha   90.00
_cell.angle_beta   90.00
_cell.angle_gamma   90.00
#
_symmetry.space_group_name_H-M   'P 1'
#
loop_
_entity.id
_entity.type
_entity.pdbx_description
1 polymer ?
#
loop_
_entity_poly.entity_id
_entity_poly.type
_entity_poly.pdbx_seq_one_letter_code
_entity_poly.pdbx_strand_id
1 'polypeptide(L)'
;MVTKRCMLAYLFSLTLSMCVGTSVSNALDPSQAIEVIVNVGARGEGFDEARIAANELRSLPSSEVIAVLEAMSEASPVGRNWLRGIANDIVRKSGPVSVEVLATYVRDTSNDPDGRDFAITLIEDQSPQLALQLIRQGLNDPSLLIRERAVAEAMKQTKGLVDQEPEQAIERYRQTLAAARNPKQVSELLKALTDLGQDVTTAEAFSMISSWQVIGPFDNRDGVGFDRAYEPEADFTDDAKIDFEQVLDGKNGDVKWETLSATNDEGELNLAEHYEKEKGAVAYAYTEFTSTSNQPAQIRLGCVNANKVWLNGEQVMANKVYHSGSMIDQYIANVELKSGSNRILVKVCQNEQTQPWAQDWKFQCRITDLTGKGLTSH
;
A
#
# COMPACT_ATOMS: atom_id res chain seq x y z
N MET A 1 55.60 -7.05 96.24
CA MET A 1 55.70 -5.67 95.74
C MET A 1 54.56 -5.48 94.74
N VAL A 2 53.48 -4.76 95.12
CA VAL A 2 53.19 -3.37 94.64
C VAL A 2 53.11 -3.39 93.10
N THR A 3 51.97 -3.25 92.38
CA THR A 3 50.76 -2.44 92.58
C THR A 3 49.71 -2.77 91.49
N LYS A 4 48.41 -2.66 91.86
CA LYS A 4 47.22 -2.20 91.11
C LYS A 4 47.07 -2.47 89.60
N ARG A 5 45.90 -3.01 89.21
CA ARG A 5 45.07 -2.42 88.13
C ARG A 5 43.58 -2.70 88.35
N CYS A 6 42.80 -1.61 88.35
CA CYS A 6 41.35 -1.53 88.51
C CYS A 6 40.59 -1.88 87.22
N MET A 7 39.36 -2.37 87.44
CA MET A 7 38.16 -2.36 86.59
C MET A 7 38.07 -1.28 85.51
N LEU A 8 37.47 -1.64 84.35
CA LEU A 8 36.20 -1.06 83.90
C LEU A 8 35.64 -1.85 82.70
N ALA A 9 34.37 -2.25 82.77
CA ALA A 9 33.61 -2.86 81.68
C ALA A 9 33.15 -1.79 80.68
N TYR A 10 33.26 -2.05 79.38
CA TYR A 10 32.77 -1.16 78.32
C TYR A 10 31.61 -1.82 77.55
N LEU A 11 30.48 -1.10 77.51
CA LEU A 11 29.30 -1.39 76.71
C LEU A 11 29.61 -1.29 75.20
N PHE A 12 29.05 -2.22 74.44
CA PHE A 12 28.93 -2.15 72.98
C PHE A 12 27.87 -1.10 72.59
N SER A 13 28.25 -0.06 71.84
CA SER A 13 27.33 0.81 71.11
C SER A 13 27.40 0.47 69.61
N LEU A 14 26.32 -0.10 69.08
CA LEU A 14 26.15 -0.37 67.66
C LEU A 14 25.67 0.92 66.97
N THR A 15 26.53 1.59 66.19
CA THR A 15 26.13 2.71 65.33
C THR A 15 25.65 2.19 63.99
N LEU A 16 24.34 2.25 63.76
CA LEU A 16 23.71 1.95 62.48
C LEU A 16 23.85 3.17 61.56
N SER A 17 24.77 3.09 60.59
CA SER A 17 24.92 4.12 59.55
C SER A 17 23.87 3.90 58.46
N MET A 18 22.79 4.68 58.49
CA MET A 18 21.81 4.74 57.39
C MET A 18 22.45 5.45 56.18
N CYS A 19 22.92 4.69 55.21
CA CYS A 19 23.18 5.20 53.87
C CYS A 19 21.82 5.45 53.18
N VAL A 20 21.39 6.70 53.12
CA VAL A 20 20.31 7.12 52.22
C VAL A 20 20.89 7.12 50.81
N GLY A 21 20.75 5.99 50.11
CA GLY A 21 21.01 5.93 48.67
C GLY A 21 19.91 6.70 47.95
N THR A 22 20.21 7.91 47.49
CA THR A 22 19.38 8.60 46.51
C THR A 22 19.48 7.84 45.19
N SER A 23 18.50 7.01 44.89
CA SER A 23 18.30 6.46 43.55
C SER A 23 17.98 7.63 42.62
N VAL A 24 18.97 8.10 41.87
CA VAL A 24 18.72 8.97 40.72
C VAL A 24 17.98 8.10 39.70
N SER A 25 16.68 8.32 39.52
CA SER A 25 15.97 7.73 38.39
C SER A 25 16.58 8.34 37.12
N ASN A 26 17.30 7.55 36.34
CA ASN A 26 17.63 7.91 34.96
C ASN A 26 16.35 7.76 34.13
N ALA A 27 15.37 8.64 34.36
CA ALA A 27 14.25 8.80 33.44
C ALA A 27 14.85 9.36 32.14
N LEU A 28 14.51 8.75 31.00
CA LEU A 28 14.93 9.29 29.72
C LEU A 28 14.24 10.64 29.50
N ASP A 29 14.95 11.56 28.86
CA ASP A 29 14.31 12.74 28.30
C ASP A 29 13.23 12.29 27.29
N PRO A 30 12.03 12.90 27.22
CA PRO A 30 10.96 12.43 26.34
C PRO A 30 11.38 12.25 24.89
N SER A 31 12.25 13.11 24.36
CA SER A 31 12.79 12.97 23.00
C SER A 31 13.65 11.71 22.84
N GLN A 32 14.47 11.37 23.84
CA GLN A 32 15.28 10.14 23.84
C GLN A 32 14.39 8.89 23.94
N ALA A 33 13.36 8.93 24.79
CA ALA A 33 12.40 7.84 24.89
C ALA A 33 11.64 7.62 23.57
N ILE A 34 11.25 8.70 22.89
CA ILE A 34 10.64 8.64 21.55
C ILE A 34 11.59 7.98 20.55
N GLU A 35 12.86 8.37 20.52
CA GLU A 35 13.86 7.80 19.60
C GLU A 35 14.03 6.29 19.78
N VAL A 36 13.94 5.79 21.02
CA VAL A 36 13.95 4.34 21.29
C VAL A 36 12.73 3.65 20.63
N ILE A 37 11.54 4.26 20.69
CA ILE A 37 10.32 3.68 20.08
C ILE A 37 10.38 3.73 18.55
N VAL A 38 10.87 4.83 17.99
CA VAL A 38 11.00 5.04 16.54
C VAL A 38 11.82 3.91 15.89
N ASN A 39 12.88 3.48 16.56
CA ASN A 39 13.87 2.52 16.06
C ASN A 39 13.52 1.04 16.32
N VAL A 40 12.33 0.73 16.83
CA VAL A 40 11.93 -0.66 17.10
C VAL A 40 11.91 -1.47 15.80
N GLY A 41 12.64 -2.58 15.79
CA GLY A 41 12.80 -3.42 14.61
C GLY A 41 11.58 -4.28 14.29
N ALA A 42 11.46 -4.68 13.01
CA ALA A 42 10.33 -5.46 12.52
C ALA A 42 10.21 -6.86 13.14
N ARG A 43 11.29 -7.41 13.73
CA ARG A 43 11.30 -8.71 14.40
C ARG A 43 11.43 -8.61 15.92
N GLY A 44 11.21 -7.42 16.47
CA GLY A 44 11.21 -7.18 17.91
C GLY A 44 12.54 -6.72 18.48
N GLU A 45 13.50 -6.33 17.63
CA GLU A 45 14.74 -5.71 18.09
C GLU A 45 14.45 -4.42 18.88
N GLY A 46 15.05 -4.28 20.07
CA GLY A 46 14.87 -3.11 20.95
C GLY A 46 13.59 -3.13 21.81
N PHE A 47 12.87 -4.24 21.89
CA PHE A 47 11.60 -4.32 22.65
C PHE A 47 11.74 -4.07 24.15
N ASP A 48 12.84 -4.53 24.76
CA ASP A 48 13.02 -4.37 26.21
C ASP A 48 13.22 -2.91 26.58
N GLU A 49 14.05 -2.19 25.81
CA GLU A 49 14.27 -0.75 25.92
C GLU A 49 12.99 0.03 25.59
N ALA A 50 12.30 -0.36 24.51
CA ALA A 50 11.05 0.25 24.10
C ALA A 50 9.95 0.12 25.16
N ARG A 51 9.89 -1.01 25.88
CA ARG A 51 8.92 -1.18 26.97
C ARG A 51 9.18 -0.20 28.11
N ILE A 52 10.44 0.07 28.44
CA ILE A 52 10.82 1.03 29.47
C ILE A 52 10.45 2.45 29.01
N ALA A 53 10.92 2.84 27.82
CA ALA A 53 10.62 4.14 27.22
C ALA A 53 9.11 4.39 27.08
N ALA A 54 8.35 3.41 26.63
CA ALA A 54 6.90 3.52 26.49
C ALA A 54 6.21 3.78 27.85
N ASN A 55 6.66 3.17 28.95
CA ASN A 55 6.06 3.41 30.26
C ASN A 55 6.27 4.86 30.74
N GLU A 56 7.43 5.43 30.43
CA GLU A 56 7.74 6.83 30.72
C GLU A 56 6.87 7.76 29.87
N LEU A 57 6.84 7.54 28.55
CA LEU A 57 6.05 8.34 27.62
C LEU A 57 4.55 8.30 27.93
N ARG A 58 4.00 7.15 28.33
CA ARG A 58 2.59 7.00 28.72
C ARG A 58 2.20 7.78 29.98
N SER A 59 3.14 8.43 30.65
CA SER A 59 2.89 9.25 31.85
C SER A 59 3.01 10.75 31.55
N LEU A 60 3.27 11.12 30.29
CA LEU A 60 3.36 12.52 29.86
C LEU A 60 2.01 13.24 29.93
N PRO A 61 2.01 14.58 30.05
CA PRO A 61 0.79 15.38 29.94
C PRO A 61 0.24 15.35 28.50
N SER A 62 -1.05 15.68 28.34
CA SER A 62 -1.70 15.70 27.02
C SER A 62 -1.09 16.71 26.04
N SER A 63 -0.33 17.70 26.53
CA SER A 63 0.43 18.63 25.68
C SER A 63 1.49 17.94 24.82
N GLU A 64 1.97 16.75 25.22
CA GLU A 64 3.02 16.02 24.51
C GLU A 64 2.48 15.08 23.41
N VAL A 65 1.16 14.94 23.30
CA VAL A 65 0.56 14.01 22.32
C VAL A 65 0.97 14.36 20.89
N ILE A 66 1.03 15.65 20.53
CA ILE A 66 1.43 16.06 19.18
C ILE A 66 2.87 15.64 18.88
N ALA A 67 3.81 15.84 19.80
CA ALA A 67 5.20 15.39 19.62
C ALA A 67 5.30 13.86 19.40
N VAL A 68 4.47 13.08 20.10
CA VAL A 68 4.40 11.62 19.92
C VAL A 68 3.82 11.23 18.54
N LEU A 69 2.84 11.99 18.03
CA LEU A 69 2.28 11.76 16.69
C LEU A 69 3.25 12.19 15.59
N GLU A 70 3.94 13.33 15.75
CA GLU A 70 4.96 13.81 14.80
C GLU A 70 6.09 12.80 14.64
N ALA A 71 6.50 12.12 15.71
CA ALA A 71 7.53 11.09 15.68
C ALA A 71 7.17 9.85 14.83
N MET A 72 5.90 9.70 14.41
CA MET A 72 5.49 8.59 13.55
C MET A 72 6.12 8.65 12.15
N SER A 73 6.44 9.84 11.63
CA SER A 73 7.01 9.98 10.27
C SER A 73 8.34 9.25 10.11
N GLU A 74 9.14 9.23 11.17
CA GLU A 74 10.46 8.62 11.21
C GLU A 74 10.42 7.15 11.66
N ALA A 75 9.27 6.68 12.15
CA ALA A 75 9.16 5.39 12.82
C ALA A 75 8.93 4.22 11.85
N SER A 76 9.52 3.08 12.21
CA SER A 76 9.20 1.80 11.59
C SER A 76 7.69 1.49 11.71
N PRO A 77 7.12 0.58 10.90
CA PRO A 77 5.72 0.17 11.05
C PRO A 77 5.39 -0.34 12.46
N VAL A 78 6.36 -0.98 13.13
CA VAL A 78 6.20 -1.42 14.52
C VAL A 78 6.25 -0.22 15.46
N GLY A 79 7.23 0.68 15.30
CA GLY A 79 7.36 1.91 16.08
C GLY A 79 6.12 2.80 16.01
N ARG A 80 5.54 3.00 14.81
CA ARG A 80 4.27 3.73 14.63
C ARG A 80 3.13 3.15 15.45
N ASN A 81 3.00 1.82 15.47
CA ASN A 81 2.00 1.14 16.29
C ASN A 81 2.20 1.38 17.79
N TRP A 82 3.46 1.37 18.26
CA TRP A 82 3.79 1.72 19.64
C TRP A 82 3.43 3.18 19.95
N LEU A 83 3.87 4.13 19.13
CA LEU A 83 3.60 5.56 19.30
C LEU A 83 2.09 5.84 19.34
N ARG A 84 1.29 5.19 18.48
CA ARG A 84 -0.17 5.33 18.48
C ARG A 84 -0.78 4.84 19.79
N GLY A 85 -0.32 3.70 20.30
CA GLY A 85 -0.74 3.18 21.60
C GLY A 85 -0.33 4.09 22.77
N ILE A 86 0.87 4.68 22.70
CA ILE A 86 1.37 5.63 23.69
C ILE A 86 0.53 6.92 23.68
N ALA A 87 0.27 7.49 22.51
CA ALA A 87 -0.59 8.67 22.36
C ALA A 87 -1.99 8.42 22.94
N ASN A 88 -2.60 7.27 22.63
CA ASN A 88 -3.88 6.87 23.21
C ASN A 88 -3.83 6.77 24.73
N ASP A 89 -2.77 6.19 25.29
CA ASP A 89 -2.58 6.05 26.74
C ASP A 89 -2.38 7.40 27.43
N ILE A 90 -1.64 8.33 26.81
CA ILE A 90 -1.48 9.71 27.30
C ILE A 90 -2.85 10.38 27.40
N VAL A 91 -3.64 10.35 26.32
CA VAL A 91 -4.99 10.97 26.31
C VAL A 91 -5.88 10.35 27.39
N ARG A 92 -5.87 9.02 27.52
CA ARG A 92 -6.67 8.30 28.51
C ARG A 92 -6.31 8.68 29.95
N LYS A 93 -5.04 8.92 30.25
CA LYS A 93 -4.56 9.18 31.63
C LYS A 93 -4.50 10.66 31.99
N SER A 94 -4.10 11.50 31.03
CA SER A 94 -3.79 12.92 31.24
C SER A 94 -4.87 13.85 30.69
N GLY A 95 -5.91 13.31 30.04
CA GLY A 95 -7.05 14.06 29.51
C GLY A 95 -6.91 14.39 28.03
N PRO A 96 -7.95 15.00 27.43
CA PRO A 96 -7.98 15.29 26.01
C PRO A 96 -6.96 16.35 25.59
N VAL A 97 -6.54 16.26 24.33
CA VAL A 97 -5.84 17.34 23.62
C VAL A 97 -6.91 18.30 23.07
N SER A 98 -6.61 19.61 23.05
CA SER A 98 -7.47 20.61 22.40
C SER A 98 -7.80 20.20 20.96
N VAL A 99 -9.08 20.32 20.62
CA VAL A 99 -9.60 19.98 19.31
C VAL A 99 -9.01 20.89 18.22
N GLU A 100 -8.71 22.15 18.53
CA GLU A 100 -8.07 23.10 17.63
C GLU A 100 -6.63 22.68 17.28
N VAL A 101 -5.89 22.19 18.26
CA VAL A 101 -4.52 21.67 18.07
C VAL A 101 -4.55 20.42 17.21
N LEU A 102 -5.42 19.45 17.52
CA LEU A 102 -5.59 18.23 16.72
C LEU A 102 -6.01 18.56 15.28
N ALA A 103 -6.97 19.46 15.09
CA ALA A 103 -7.45 19.85 13.77
C ALA A 103 -6.37 20.59 12.96
N THR A 104 -5.43 21.28 13.61
CA THR A 104 -4.28 21.89 12.94
C THR A 104 -3.32 20.81 12.44
N TYR A 105 -2.99 19.85 13.31
CA TYR A 105 -2.17 18.69 12.96
C TYR A 105 -2.77 17.86 11.81
N VAL A 106 -4.08 17.62 11.83
CA VAL A 106 -4.79 16.88 10.75
C VAL A 106 -4.74 17.62 9.41
N ARG A 107 -4.82 18.96 9.39
CA ARG A 107 -4.86 19.71 8.12
C ARG A 107 -3.51 19.81 7.42
N ASP A 108 -2.42 19.68 8.16
CA ASP A 108 -1.10 19.64 7.56
C ASP A 108 -0.87 18.26 6.93
N THR A 109 -0.95 18.21 5.61
CA THR A 109 -0.78 16.99 4.82
C THR A 109 0.66 16.47 4.78
N SER A 110 1.63 17.24 5.30
CA SER A 110 3.00 16.77 5.44
C SER A 110 3.21 15.90 6.68
N ASN A 111 2.30 15.94 7.64
CA ASN A 111 2.32 15.07 8.81
C ASN A 111 2.02 13.60 8.44
N ASP A 112 2.49 12.70 9.30
CA ASP A 112 2.34 11.26 9.11
C ASP A 112 0.86 10.84 8.90
N PRO A 113 0.55 10.05 7.85
CA PRO A 113 -0.81 9.61 7.55
C PRO A 113 -1.52 8.86 8.68
N ASP A 114 -0.82 7.98 9.40
CA ASP A 114 -1.38 7.20 10.51
C ASP A 114 -1.65 8.11 11.72
N GLY A 115 -0.73 9.03 12.00
CA GLY A 115 -0.88 10.03 13.06
C GLY A 115 -2.06 10.96 12.79
N ARG A 116 -2.22 11.45 11.55
CA ARG A 116 -3.34 12.33 11.18
C ARG A 116 -4.69 11.60 11.29
N ASP A 117 -4.77 10.34 10.85
CA ASP A 117 -5.99 9.54 11.00
C ASP A 117 -6.34 9.28 12.48
N PHE A 118 -5.33 8.97 13.31
CA PHE A 118 -5.53 8.81 14.74
C PHE A 118 -5.97 10.13 15.41
N ALA A 119 -5.41 11.27 15.01
CA ALA A 119 -5.86 12.58 15.50
C ALA A 119 -7.32 12.86 15.13
N ILE A 120 -7.82 12.44 13.97
CA ILE A 120 -9.26 12.50 13.65
C ILE A 120 -10.06 11.65 14.64
N THR A 121 -9.62 10.44 14.97
CA THR A 121 -10.28 9.59 15.99
C THR A 121 -10.37 10.31 17.34
N LEU A 122 -9.31 10.99 17.77
CA LEU A 122 -9.31 11.78 19.01
C LEU A 122 -10.26 13.00 18.94
N ILE A 123 -10.45 13.59 17.75
CA ILE A 123 -11.44 14.66 17.53
C ILE A 123 -12.85 14.09 17.56
N GLU A 124 -13.09 12.88 17.05
CA GLU A 124 -14.43 12.26 17.05
C GLU A 124 -15.00 12.08 18.45
N ASP A 125 -14.16 11.69 19.41
CA ASP A 125 -14.56 11.52 20.81
C ASP A 125 -15.00 12.83 21.48
N GLN A 126 -14.52 13.98 20.99
CA GLN A 126 -14.74 15.30 21.58
C GLN A 126 -15.71 16.18 20.78
N SER A 127 -15.61 16.13 19.46
CA SER A 127 -16.35 16.96 18.50
C SER A 127 -16.65 16.17 17.22
N PRO A 128 -17.67 15.28 17.24
CA PRO A 128 -18.04 14.46 16.09
C PRO A 128 -18.33 15.28 14.82
N GLN A 129 -18.89 16.48 14.97
CA GLN A 129 -19.22 17.34 13.83
C GLN A 129 -17.97 17.88 13.14
N LEU A 130 -16.95 18.27 13.90
CA LEU A 130 -15.70 18.76 13.31
C LEU A 130 -14.91 17.62 12.69
N ALA A 131 -14.85 16.45 13.33
CA ALA A 131 -14.24 15.26 12.72
C ALA A 131 -14.92 14.91 11.39
N LEU A 132 -16.26 14.90 11.36
CA LEU A 132 -17.03 14.66 10.14
C LEU A 132 -16.74 15.70 9.05
N GLN A 133 -16.56 16.97 9.43
CA GLN A 133 -16.16 18.01 8.49
C GLN A 133 -14.77 17.75 7.91
N LEU A 134 -13.79 17.39 8.74
CA LEU A 134 -12.43 17.05 8.29
C LEU A 134 -12.41 15.85 7.34
N ILE A 135 -13.16 14.79 7.69
CA ILE A 135 -13.31 13.59 6.84
C ILE A 135 -13.89 13.96 5.48
N ARG A 136 -14.96 14.76 5.42
CA ARG A 136 -15.58 15.16 4.15
C ARG A 136 -14.66 15.98 3.26
N GLN A 137 -13.74 16.75 3.84
CA GLN A 137 -12.73 17.50 3.09
C GLN A 137 -11.61 16.60 2.54
N GLY A 138 -11.51 15.36 3.04
CA GLY A 138 -10.44 14.41 2.73
C GLY A 138 -10.62 13.57 1.47
N LEU A 139 -11.60 13.87 0.60
CA LEU A 139 -11.88 13.03 -0.58
C LEU A 139 -10.66 12.86 -1.51
N ASN A 140 -9.78 13.87 -1.57
CA ASN A 140 -8.53 13.82 -2.31
C ASN A 140 -7.28 13.81 -1.40
N ASP A 141 -7.43 13.56 -0.10
CA ASP A 141 -6.32 13.60 0.86
C ASP A 141 -5.20 12.61 0.48
N PRO A 142 -3.91 12.95 0.59
CA PRO A 142 -2.82 12.02 0.29
C PRO A 142 -2.76 10.81 1.23
N SER A 143 -3.30 10.91 2.45
CA SER A 143 -3.47 9.76 3.35
C SER A 143 -4.58 8.85 2.84
N LEU A 144 -4.22 7.60 2.51
CA LEU A 144 -5.19 6.59 2.10
C LEU A 144 -6.24 6.30 3.18
N LEU A 145 -5.86 6.38 4.47
CA LEU A 145 -6.77 6.16 5.60
C LEU A 145 -7.85 7.26 5.65
N ILE A 146 -7.45 8.53 5.58
CA ILE A 146 -8.37 9.66 5.60
C ILE A 146 -9.25 9.63 4.34
N ARG A 147 -8.66 9.35 3.19
CA ARG A 147 -9.38 9.21 1.92
C ARG A 147 -10.41 8.10 1.96
N GLU A 148 -10.09 6.93 2.53
CA GLU A 148 -11.03 5.83 2.70
C GLU A 148 -12.24 6.25 3.54
N ARG A 149 -12.02 6.96 4.66
CA ARG A 149 -13.11 7.49 5.51
C ARG A 149 -13.95 8.53 4.76
N ALA A 150 -13.30 9.40 3.98
CA ALA A 150 -13.97 10.41 3.17
C ALA A 150 -14.86 9.79 2.10
N VAL A 151 -14.37 8.76 1.40
CA VAL A 151 -15.12 7.99 0.40
C VAL A 151 -16.32 7.29 1.05
N ALA A 152 -16.13 6.67 2.22
CA ALA A 152 -17.23 6.03 2.94
C ALA A 152 -18.34 7.02 3.32
N GLU A 153 -17.99 8.21 3.80
CA GLU A 153 -18.97 9.26 4.11
C GLU A 153 -19.64 9.81 2.83
N ALA A 154 -18.89 10.01 1.74
CA ALA A 154 -19.44 10.45 0.46
C ALA A 154 -20.43 9.43 -0.13
N MET A 155 -20.12 8.14 -0.04
CA MET A 155 -21.03 7.05 -0.41
C MET A 155 -22.32 7.09 0.42
N LYS A 156 -22.19 7.24 1.74
CA LYS A 156 -23.33 7.33 2.66
C LYS A 156 -24.23 8.53 2.36
N GLN A 157 -23.64 9.69 2.11
CA GLN A 157 -24.38 10.90 1.72
C GLN A 157 -25.11 10.71 0.40
N THR A 158 -24.41 10.17 -0.60
CA THR A 158 -24.96 9.96 -1.95
C THR A 158 -26.10 8.96 -1.95
N LYS A 159 -26.00 7.89 -1.15
CA LYS A 159 -27.07 6.91 -0.96
C LYS A 159 -28.37 7.55 -0.46
N GLY A 160 -28.29 8.60 0.37
CA GLY A 160 -29.46 9.33 0.86
C GLY A 160 -30.18 10.17 -0.22
N LEU A 161 -29.54 10.40 -1.37
CA LEU A 161 -30.06 11.21 -2.48
C LEU A 161 -30.63 10.36 -3.62
N VAL A 162 -30.32 9.06 -3.67
CA VAL A 162 -30.65 8.17 -4.81
C VAL A 162 -32.12 8.24 -5.20
N ASP A 163 -33.04 8.19 -4.23
CA ASP A 163 -34.49 8.16 -4.51
C ASP A 163 -35.06 9.55 -4.87
N GLN A 164 -34.40 10.63 -4.44
CA GLN A 164 -34.91 12.00 -4.52
C GLN A 164 -34.31 12.75 -5.73
N GLU A 165 -33.02 12.55 -5.97
CA GLU A 165 -32.21 13.27 -6.95
C GLU A 165 -31.25 12.28 -7.65
N PRO A 166 -31.76 11.31 -8.44
CA PRO A 166 -30.95 10.22 -9.00
C PRO A 166 -29.81 10.72 -9.92
N GLU A 167 -30.06 11.76 -10.72
CA GLU A 167 -29.02 12.36 -11.58
C GLU A 167 -27.89 12.99 -10.75
N GLN A 168 -28.23 13.65 -9.64
CA GLN A 168 -27.22 14.20 -8.72
C GLN A 168 -26.47 13.07 -8.00
N ALA A 169 -27.15 11.97 -7.67
CA ALA A 169 -26.53 10.81 -7.04
C ALA A 169 -25.52 10.14 -7.98
N ILE A 170 -25.86 9.98 -9.27
CA ILE A 170 -24.95 9.47 -10.30
C ILE A 170 -23.67 10.31 -10.37
N GLU A 171 -23.79 11.63 -10.48
CA GLU A 171 -22.65 12.54 -10.55
C GLU A 171 -21.76 12.42 -9.30
N ARG A 172 -22.35 12.39 -8.11
CA ARG A 172 -21.59 12.24 -6.86
C ARG A 172 -20.92 10.88 -6.74
N TYR A 173 -21.55 9.80 -7.18
CA TYR A 173 -20.91 8.48 -7.20
C TYR A 173 -19.74 8.44 -8.18
N ARG A 174 -19.84 9.07 -9.37
CA ARG A 174 -18.71 9.19 -10.31
C ARG A 174 -17.54 9.97 -9.71
N GLN A 175 -17.82 11.09 -9.04
CA GLN A 175 -16.80 11.86 -8.32
C GLN A 175 -16.14 11.03 -7.19
N THR A 176 -16.95 10.29 -6.45
CA THR A 176 -16.48 9.44 -5.34
C THR A 176 -15.65 8.25 -5.86
N LEU A 177 -16.05 7.66 -7.00
CA LEU A 177 -15.32 6.59 -7.69
C LEU A 177 -13.94 7.05 -8.13
N ALA A 178 -13.82 8.25 -8.71
CA ALA A 178 -12.53 8.81 -9.11
C ALA A 178 -11.57 9.03 -7.92
N ALA A 179 -12.12 9.25 -6.73
CA ALA A 179 -11.37 9.41 -5.49
C ALA A 179 -11.03 8.08 -4.80
N ALA A 180 -11.83 7.04 -4.98
CA ALA A 180 -11.67 5.77 -4.28
C ALA A 180 -10.35 5.05 -4.63
N ARG A 181 -9.74 4.41 -3.61
CA ARG A 181 -8.53 3.57 -3.75
C ARG A 181 -8.69 2.19 -3.13
N ASN A 182 -9.64 2.04 -2.20
CA ASN A 182 -9.94 0.75 -1.58
C ASN A 182 -10.76 -0.12 -2.56
N PRO A 183 -10.30 -1.34 -2.91
CA PRO A 183 -10.99 -2.19 -3.88
C PRO A 183 -12.45 -2.49 -3.53
N LYS A 184 -12.76 -2.65 -2.24
CA LYS A 184 -14.13 -2.90 -1.78
C LYS A 184 -15.04 -1.69 -2.04
N GLN A 185 -14.56 -0.48 -1.74
CA GLN A 185 -15.31 0.75 -1.98
C GLN A 185 -15.54 0.98 -3.48
N VAL A 186 -14.52 0.71 -4.30
CA VAL A 186 -14.66 0.81 -5.77
C VAL A 186 -15.72 -0.17 -6.27
N SER A 187 -15.68 -1.43 -5.83
CA SER A 187 -16.70 -2.43 -6.21
C SER A 187 -18.12 -2.02 -5.78
N GLU A 188 -18.28 -1.48 -4.58
CA GLU A 188 -19.58 -0.97 -4.09
C GLU A 188 -20.07 0.25 -4.90
N LEU A 189 -19.17 1.16 -5.29
CA LEU A 189 -19.49 2.32 -6.12
C LEU A 189 -19.88 1.94 -7.55
N LEU A 190 -19.15 1.01 -8.16
CA LEU A 190 -19.46 0.46 -9.48
C LEU A 190 -20.84 -0.16 -9.49
N LYS A 191 -21.11 -1.04 -8.50
CA LYS A 191 -22.43 -1.63 -8.34
C LYS A 191 -23.52 -0.57 -8.19
N ALA A 192 -23.30 0.45 -7.35
CA ALA A 192 -24.29 1.52 -7.16
C ALA A 192 -24.57 2.30 -8.45
N LEU A 193 -23.56 2.51 -9.30
CA LEU A 193 -23.71 3.14 -10.61
C LEU A 193 -24.47 2.22 -11.59
N THR A 194 -24.14 0.93 -11.64
CA THR A 194 -24.85 -0.07 -12.47
C THR A 194 -26.32 -0.19 -12.07
N ASP A 195 -26.63 -0.21 -10.77
CA ASP A 195 -28.00 -0.24 -10.26
C ASP A 195 -28.81 1.02 -10.67
N LEU A 196 -28.11 2.13 -10.97
CA LEU A 196 -28.67 3.38 -11.51
C LEU A 196 -28.66 3.42 -13.05
N GLY A 197 -28.42 2.29 -13.71
CA GLY A 197 -28.43 2.16 -15.18
C GLY A 197 -27.22 2.78 -15.87
N GLN A 198 -26.14 3.07 -15.13
CA GLN A 198 -24.90 3.55 -15.71
C GLN A 198 -24.06 2.37 -16.19
N ASP A 199 -23.59 2.46 -17.44
CA ASP A 199 -22.58 1.56 -17.98
C ASP A 199 -21.21 2.08 -17.52
N VAL A 200 -20.64 1.42 -16.50
CA VAL A 200 -19.32 1.72 -15.94
C VAL A 200 -18.67 0.40 -15.60
N THR A 201 -17.52 0.12 -16.21
CA THR A 201 -16.79 -1.11 -15.95
C THR A 201 -15.74 -0.94 -14.86
N THR A 202 -15.37 -2.04 -14.22
CA THR A 202 -14.19 -2.10 -13.34
C THR A 202 -12.94 -1.65 -14.09
N ALA A 203 -12.77 -2.07 -15.34
CA ALA A 203 -11.66 -1.73 -16.21
C ALA A 203 -11.52 -0.21 -16.40
N GLU A 204 -12.60 0.49 -16.72
CA GLU A 204 -12.60 1.94 -16.89
C GLU A 204 -12.29 2.67 -15.58
N ALA A 205 -12.93 2.27 -14.48
CA ALA A 205 -12.75 2.90 -13.18
C ALA A 205 -11.31 2.78 -12.66
N PHE A 206 -10.64 1.67 -12.95
CA PHE A 206 -9.25 1.46 -12.56
C PHE A 206 -8.24 1.88 -13.63
N SER A 207 -8.68 2.34 -14.81
CA SER A 207 -7.83 2.67 -15.97
C SER A 207 -6.97 1.48 -16.42
N MET A 208 -7.59 0.31 -16.56
CA MET A 208 -6.94 -0.91 -17.07
C MET A 208 -6.51 -0.72 -18.53
N ILE A 209 -5.35 -1.28 -18.87
CA ILE A 209 -4.90 -1.36 -20.25
C ILE A 209 -5.64 -2.52 -20.92
N SER A 210 -6.51 -2.19 -21.87
CA SER A 210 -7.34 -3.18 -22.55
C SER A 210 -6.82 -3.61 -23.91
N SER A 211 -6.00 -2.82 -24.60
CA SER A 211 -5.54 -3.13 -25.97
C SER A 211 -4.08 -3.58 -25.99
N TRP A 212 -3.85 -4.74 -26.61
CA TRP A 212 -2.56 -5.41 -26.65
C TRP A 212 -2.26 -5.96 -28.04
N GLN A 213 -0.99 -5.90 -28.44
CA GLN A 213 -0.44 -6.77 -29.47
C GLN A 213 0.12 -8.00 -28.77
N VAL A 214 -0.27 -9.20 -29.18
CA VAL A 214 0.09 -10.46 -28.50
C VAL A 214 0.77 -11.40 -29.47
N ILE A 215 1.82 -12.08 -29.02
CA ILE A 215 2.52 -13.10 -29.79
C ILE A 215 2.84 -14.32 -28.94
N GLY A 216 2.64 -15.50 -29.52
CA GLY A 216 2.78 -16.80 -28.87
C GLY A 216 1.93 -17.86 -29.56
N PRO A 217 1.89 -19.09 -29.02
CA PRO A 217 2.62 -19.54 -27.85
C PRO A 217 4.08 -19.90 -28.17
N PHE A 218 5.02 -19.54 -27.29
CA PHE A 218 6.38 -20.08 -27.25
C PHE A 218 6.50 -21.21 -26.23
N ASP A 219 7.60 -21.95 -26.26
CA ASP A 219 7.81 -23.10 -25.39
C ASP A 219 7.94 -22.72 -23.90
N ASN A 220 7.18 -23.35 -23.02
CA ASN A 220 7.40 -23.32 -21.57
C ASN A 220 7.37 -24.73 -20.97
N ARG A 221 7.64 -25.76 -21.78
CA ARG A 221 7.76 -27.12 -21.25
C ARG A 221 8.83 -27.18 -20.16
N ASP A 222 8.57 -27.92 -19.10
CA ASP A 222 9.37 -28.01 -17.89
C ASP A 222 9.65 -26.64 -17.23
N GLY A 223 8.84 -25.62 -17.53
CA GLY A 223 8.97 -24.27 -16.99
C GLY A 223 10.18 -23.48 -17.52
N VAL A 224 10.80 -23.92 -18.62
CA VAL A 224 12.01 -23.28 -19.19
C VAL A 224 11.74 -21.86 -19.72
N GLY A 225 10.51 -21.62 -20.15
CA GLY A 225 10.11 -20.38 -20.82
C GLY A 225 10.21 -19.16 -19.91
N PHE A 226 10.11 -19.32 -18.59
CA PHE A 226 10.28 -18.19 -17.67
C PHE A 226 11.68 -17.56 -17.78
N ASP A 227 12.72 -18.38 -17.76
CA ASP A 227 14.11 -17.93 -17.76
C ASP A 227 14.67 -17.74 -19.17
N ARG A 228 14.11 -18.42 -20.17
CA ARG A 228 14.53 -18.30 -21.57
C ARG A 228 14.09 -16.97 -22.18
N ALA A 229 15.05 -16.27 -22.78
CA ALA A 229 14.79 -15.15 -23.66
C ALA A 229 14.34 -15.61 -25.04
N TYR A 230 13.17 -15.13 -25.45
CA TYR A 230 12.67 -15.22 -26.81
C TYR A 230 12.83 -13.86 -27.49
N GLU A 231 12.77 -13.83 -28.82
CA GLU A 231 12.98 -12.60 -29.60
C GLU A 231 12.17 -11.39 -29.10
N PRO A 232 10.88 -11.51 -28.72
CA PRO A 232 10.12 -10.36 -28.22
C PRO A 232 10.72 -9.67 -26.99
N GLU A 233 11.40 -10.40 -26.09
CA GLU A 233 12.10 -9.79 -24.94
C GLU A 233 13.58 -9.49 -25.22
N ALA A 234 14.23 -10.27 -26.08
CA ALA A 234 15.65 -10.08 -26.39
C ALA A 234 15.91 -8.77 -27.15
N ASP A 235 14.98 -8.38 -28.02
CA ASP A 235 15.06 -7.16 -28.82
C ASP A 235 14.32 -5.97 -28.18
N PHE A 236 13.84 -6.13 -26.94
CA PHE A 236 13.09 -5.07 -26.25
C PHE A 236 14.03 -4.04 -25.62
N THR A 237 14.28 -2.95 -26.34
CA THR A 237 15.05 -1.78 -25.91
C THR A 237 14.17 -0.54 -25.74
N ASP A 238 14.71 0.54 -25.14
CA ASP A 238 14.03 1.83 -24.98
C ASP A 238 13.57 2.47 -26.29
N ASP A 239 14.25 2.17 -27.41
CA ASP A 239 13.95 2.66 -28.75
C ASP A 239 13.37 1.57 -29.68
N ALA A 240 13.06 0.38 -29.14
CA ALA A 240 12.60 -0.76 -29.92
C ALA A 240 11.35 -0.41 -30.74
N LYS A 241 11.42 -0.73 -32.04
CA LYS A 241 10.26 -0.73 -32.92
C LYS A 241 9.87 -2.18 -33.13
N ILE A 242 8.74 -2.58 -32.55
CA ILE A 242 8.21 -3.93 -32.77
C ILE A 242 7.76 -4.03 -34.21
N ASP A 243 8.30 -5.00 -34.95
CA ASP A 243 7.80 -5.37 -36.26
C ASP A 243 6.63 -6.33 -36.09
N PHE A 244 5.41 -5.79 -36.15
CA PHE A 244 4.19 -6.59 -36.00
C PHE A 244 3.95 -7.58 -37.15
N GLU A 245 4.66 -7.45 -38.28
CA GLU A 245 4.57 -8.38 -39.41
C GLU A 245 5.57 -9.54 -39.31
N GLN A 246 6.49 -9.49 -38.32
CA GLN A 246 7.49 -10.52 -38.10
C GLN A 246 6.85 -11.88 -37.80
N VAL A 247 7.45 -12.92 -38.37
CA VAL A 247 7.08 -14.32 -38.13
C VAL A 247 8.19 -14.97 -37.33
N LEU A 248 7.84 -15.59 -36.20
CA LEU A 248 8.78 -16.19 -35.26
C LEU A 248 8.54 -17.70 -35.10
N ASP A 249 9.59 -18.45 -34.75
CA ASP A 249 9.46 -19.87 -34.40
C ASP A 249 8.78 -20.01 -33.03
N GLY A 250 7.53 -20.44 -33.03
CA GLY A 250 6.73 -20.69 -31.85
C GLY A 250 6.75 -22.16 -31.42
N LYS A 251 6.00 -22.47 -30.37
CA LYS A 251 5.93 -23.80 -29.78
C LYS A 251 5.40 -24.86 -30.74
N ASN A 252 4.36 -24.49 -31.50
CA ASN A 252 3.60 -25.39 -32.37
C ASN A 252 3.77 -25.03 -33.87
N GLY A 253 4.83 -24.28 -34.20
CA GLY A 253 5.09 -23.69 -35.51
C GLY A 253 5.16 -22.17 -35.45
N ASP A 254 5.16 -21.54 -36.62
CA ASP A 254 5.28 -20.10 -36.79
C ASP A 254 4.19 -19.31 -36.03
N VAL A 255 4.59 -18.24 -35.34
CA VAL A 255 3.70 -17.31 -34.63
C VAL A 255 3.90 -15.88 -35.11
N LYS A 256 2.86 -15.05 -34.98
CA LYS A 256 2.85 -13.63 -35.36
C LYS A 256 2.20 -12.79 -34.28
N TRP A 257 2.36 -11.48 -34.37
CA TRP A 257 1.64 -10.55 -33.54
C TRP A 257 0.17 -10.45 -33.97
N GLU A 258 -0.72 -10.47 -33.00
CA GLU A 258 -2.16 -10.32 -33.19
C GLU A 258 -2.72 -9.31 -32.20
N THR A 259 -3.70 -8.52 -32.63
CA THR A 259 -4.36 -7.57 -31.73
C THR A 259 -5.42 -8.28 -30.90
N LEU A 260 -5.24 -8.24 -29.58
CA LEU A 260 -6.23 -8.72 -28.61
C LEU A 260 -6.68 -7.59 -27.69
N SER A 261 -7.95 -7.64 -27.30
CA SER A 261 -8.54 -6.69 -26.37
C SER A 261 -9.12 -7.41 -25.16
N ALA A 262 -8.85 -6.89 -23.97
CA ALA A 262 -9.51 -7.30 -22.73
C ALA A 262 -10.88 -6.61 -22.65
N THR A 263 -11.94 -7.36 -22.95
CA THR A 263 -13.31 -6.82 -23.07
C THR A 263 -14.22 -7.16 -21.90
N ASN A 264 -13.75 -7.93 -20.91
CA ASN A 264 -14.55 -8.23 -19.72
C ASN A 264 -14.53 -7.04 -18.74
N ASP A 265 -15.44 -7.06 -17.76
CA ASP A 265 -15.59 -5.97 -16.79
C ASP A 265 -14.28 -5.62 -16.07
N GLU A 266 -13.45 -6.62 -15.73
CA GLU A 266 -12.22 -6.45 -14.96
C GLU A 266 -10.99 -6.05 -15.80
N GLY A 267 -11.09 -6.06 -17.13
CA GLY A 267 -9.97 -5.76 -18.03
C GLY A 267 -8.91 -6.87 -18.08
N GLU A 268 -9.32 -8.13 -17.94
CA GLU A 268 -8.43 -9.28 -18.07
C GLU A 268 -8.23 -9.70 -19.53
N LEU A 269 -6.98 -9.82 -19.96
CA LEU A 269 -6.60 -10.42 -21.22
C LEU A 269 -6.55 -11.95 -21.08
N ASN A 270 -7.50 -12.64 -21.72
CA ASN A 270 -7.67 -14.08 -21.58
C ASN A 270 -6.88 -14.87 -22.64
N LEU A 271 -5.63 -15.18 -22.34
CA LEU A 271 -4.74 -15.96 -23.21
C LEU A 271 -5.16 -17.44 -23.29
N ALA A 272 -5.79 -17.98 -22.24
CA ALA A 272 -6.33 -19.35 -22.25
C ALA A 272 -7.45 -19.52 -23.28
N GLU A 273 -8.32 -18.52 -23.44
CA GLU A 273 -9.37 -18.55 -24.46
C GLU A 273 -8.79 -18.43 -25.86
N HIS A 274 -7.86 -17.49 -26.06
CA HIS A 274 -7.23 -17.27 -27.37
C HIS A 274 -6.37 -18.46 -27.84
N TYR A 275 -5.57 -19.05 -26.95
CA TYR A 275 -4.70 -20.19 -27.27
C TYR A 275 -5.30 -21.55 -26.86
N GLU A 276 -6.62 -21.68 -26.78
CA GLU A 276 -7.31 -22.96 -26.53
C GLU A 276 -6.79 -23.75 -25.31
N LYS A 277 -6.42 -23.05 -24.23
CA LYS A 277 -5.85 -23.57 -22.98
C LYS A 277 -4.51 -24.31 -23.15
N GLU A 278 -3.71 -23.86 -24.12
CA GLU A 278 -2.37 -24.39 -24.37
C GLU A 278 -1.53 -24.45 -23.08
N LYS A 279 -0.81 -25.57 -22.92
CA LYS A 279 -0.02 -25.90 -21.72
C LYS A 279 1.47 -25.83 -21.96
N GLY A 280 2.26 -25.49 -20.95
CA GLY A 280 3.70 -25.32 -21.14
C GLY A 280 3.98 -24.32 -22.27
N ALA A 281 3.31 -23.16 -22.19
CA ALA A 281 3.37 -22.10 -23.18
C ALA A 281 3.79 -20.76 -22.57
N VAL A 282 4.39 -19.89 -23.38
CA VAL A 282 4.62 -18.47 -23.08
C VAL A 282 3.91 -17.63 -24.12
N ALA A 283 3.35 -16.50 -23.71
CA ALA A 283 2.92 -15.44 -24.62
C ALA A 283 3.50 -14.11 -24.14
N TYR A 284 3.75 -13.23 -25.10
CA TYR A 284 4.12 -11.85 -24.86
C TYR A 284 2.97 -10.94 -25.27
N ALA A 285 2.73 -9.90 -24.49
CA ALA A 285 1.76 -8.86 -24.77
C ALA A 285 2.45 -7.49 -24.71
N TYR A 286 2.35 -6.73 -25.78
CA TYR A 286 2.94 -5.42 -25.97
C TYR A 286 1.86 -4.33 -26.02
N THR A 287 2.14 -3.18 -25.42
CA THR A 287 1.36 -1.96 -25.63
C THR A 287 2.25 -0.71 -25.49
N GLU A 288 1.71 0.43 -25.90
CA GLU A 288 2.32 1.75 -25.68
C GLU A 288 1.44 2.60 -24.76
N PHE A 289 2.08 3.35 -23.88
CA PHE A 289 1.43 4.28 -22.95
C PHE A 289 2.04 5.68 -23.08
N THR A 290 1.23 6.65 -23.50
CA THR A 290 1.65 8.05 -23.61
C THR A 290 1.47 8.79 -22.29
N SER A 291 2.58 9.22 -21.68
CA SER A 291 2.55 10.11 -20.51
C SER A 291 2.70 11.57 -20.93
N THR A 292 1.97 12.48 -20.28
CA THR A 292 2.06 13.93 -20.53
C THR A 292 3.32 14.56 -19.93
N SER A 293 3.92 13.93 -18.93
CA SER A 293 5.12 14.42 -18.23
C SER A 293 6.06 13.27 -17.84
N ASN A 294 7.28 13.63 -17.44
CA ASN A 294 8.12 12.73 -16.66
C ASN A 294 7.53 12.66 -15.25
N GLN A 295 7.22 11.46 -14.75
CA GLN A 295 6.60 11.30 -13.43
C GLN A 295 6.84 9.91 -12.83
N PRO A 296 6.96 9.83 -11.49
CA PRO A 296 6.94 8.55 -10.80
C PRO A 296 5.56 7.91 -10.95
N ALA A 297 5.56 6.61 -11.22
CA ALA A 297 4.36 5.82 -11.42
C ALA A 297 4.56 4.40 -10.89
N GLN A 298 3.51 3.60 -11.02
CA GLN A 298 3.54 2.17 -10.74
C GLN A 298 2.92 1.41 -11.89
N ILE A 299 3.59 0.34 -12.32
CA ILE A 299 2.94 -0.71 -13.11
C ILE A 299 2.39 -1.75 -12.14
N ARG A 300 1.08 -2.00 -12.25
CA ARG A 300 0.36 -2.93 -11.38
C ARG A 300 -0.22 -4.06 -12.21
N LEU A 301 0.05 -5.30 -11.81
CA LEU A 301 -0.31 -6.51 -12.53
C LEU A 301 -1.11 -7.46 -11.62
N GLY A 302 -2.27 -7.91 -12.10
CA GLY A 302 -2.94 -9.11 -11.61
C GLY A 302 -2.67 -10.27 -12.56
N CYS A 303 -2.15 -11.40 -12.06
CA CYS A 303 -1.84 -12.54 -12.93
C CYS A 303 -1.84 -13.86 -12.15
N VAL A 304 -2.50 -14.87 -12.72
CA VAL A 304 -2.60 -16.21 -12.12
C VAL A 304 -1.31 -17.03 -12.34
N ASN A 305 -0.49 -16.67 -13.32
CA ASN A 305 0.68 -17.45 -13.72
C ASN A 305 1.98 -16.64 -13.66
N ALA A 306 3.10 -17.32 -13.95
CA ALA A 306 4.40 -16.70 -13.82
C ALA A 306 4.55 -15.60 -14.88
N ASN A 307 5.11 -14.47 -14.45
CA ASN A 307 5.13 -13.27 -15.26
C ASN A 307 6.44 -12.50 -15.15
N LYS A 308 6.73 -11.74 -16.20
CA LYS A 308 7.76 -10.69 -16.23
C LYS A 308 7.20 -9.47 -16.94
N VAL A 309 7.62 -8.28 -16.52
CA VAL A 309 7.21 -7.02 -17.14
C VAL A 309 8.42 -6.16 -17.40
N TRP A 310 8.44 -5.52 -18.56
CA TRP A 310 9.42 -4.54 -18.95
C TRP A 310 8.76 -3.20 -19.26
N LEU A 311 9.47 -2.12 -18.92
CA LEU A 311 9.14 -0.75 -19.30
C LEU A 311 10.36 -0.20 -20.06
N ASN A 312 10.17 0.24 -21.31
CA ASN A 312 11.23 0.91 -22.07
C ASN A 312 12.54 0.09 -22.13
N GLY A 313 12.44 -1.23 -22.28
CA GLY A 313 13.57 -2.16 -22.31
C GLY A 313 14.11 -2.61 -20.94
N GLU A 314 13.71 -1.98 -19.84
CA GLU A 314 14.14 -2.37 -18.49
C GLU A 314 13.15 -3.35 -17.86
N GLN A 315 13.63 -4.49 -17.35
CA GLN A 315 12.78 -5.44 -16.62
C GLN A 315 12.45 -4.89 -15.23
N VAL A 316 11.18 -4.56 -15.00
CA VAL A 316 10.69 -3.96 -13.74
C VAL A 316 10.01 -4.97 -12.82
N MET A 317 9.66 -6.15 -13.32
CA MET A 317 8.94 -7.18 -12.57
C MET A 317 9.33 -8.60 -13.02
N ALA A 318 9.47 -9.53 -12.07
CA ALA A 318 9.67 -10.95 -12.35
C ALA A 318 9.14 -11.83 -11.20
N ASN A 319 8.06 -12.58 -11.47
CA ASN A 319 7.40 -13.43 -10.47
C ASN A 319 7.25 -14.85 -11.03
N LYS A 320 8.04 -15.81 -10.51
CA LYS A 320 7.96 -17.23 -10.91
C LYS A 320 6.93 -17.99 -10.07
N VAL A 321 5.68 -17.55 -10.11
CA VAL A 321 4.57 -18.10 -9.31
C VAL A 321 3.46 -18.57 -10.23
N TYR A 322 2.96 -19.79 -10.04
CA TYR A 322 1.88 -20.37 -10.84
C TYR A 322 0.68 -20.72 -9.95
N HIS A 323 -0.53 -20.47 -10.45
CA HIS A 323 -1.79 -20.88 -9.85
C HIS A 323 -2.02 -20.34 -8.44
N SER A 324 -1.55 -19.12 -8.16
CA SER A 324 -1.70 -18.44 -6.86
C SER A 324 -3.09 -17.83 -6.62
N GLY A 325 -4.03 -18.04 -7.53
CA GLY A 325 -5.12 -17.08 -7.74
C GLY A 325 -4.59 -15.75 -8.31
N SER A 326 -5.50 -14.83 -8.61
CA SER A 326 -5.18 -13.46 -9.04
C SER A 326 -6.03 -12.47 -8.26
N MET A 327 -5.45 -11.30 -7.99
CA MET A 327 -6.15 -10.13 -7.46
C MET A 327 -5.75 -8.92 -8.28
N ILE A 328 -6.63 -7.93 -8.35
CA ILE A 328 -6.27 -6.60 -8.88
C ILE A 328 -5.05 -6.09 -8.10
N ASP A 329 -4.05 -5.60 -8.83
CA ASP A 329 -2.81 -5.06 -8.27
C ASP A 329 -1.99 -6.04 -7.41
N GLN A 330 -2.08 -7.34 -7.68
CA GLN A 330 -1.33 -8.37 -6.94
C GLN A 330 0.18 -8.09 -6.91
N TYR A 331 0.76 -7.64 -8.03
CA TYR A 331 2.16 -7.28 -8.15
C TYR A 331 2.29 -5.80 -8.52
N ILE A 332 3.21 -5.10 -7.86
CA ILE A 332 3.44 -3.65 -8.02
C ILE A 332 4.93 -3.42 -8.25
N ALA A 333 5.26 -2.68 -9.31
CA ALA A 333 6.61 -2.19 -9.56
C ALA A 333 6.59 -0.66 -9.62
N ASN A 334 7.43 0.01 -8.83
CA ASN A 334 7.66 1.44 -8.94
C ASN A 334 8.52 1.71 -10.19
N VAL A 335 8.11 2.68 -11.00
CA VAL A 335 8.76 3.02 -12.27
C VAL A 335 8.78 4.53 -12.48
N GLU A 336 9.61 4.98 -13.42
CA GLU A 336 9.63 6.37 -13.89
C GLU A 336 9.11 6.42 -15.33
N LEU A 337 7.99 7.12 -15.55
CA LEU A 337 7.50 7.37 -16.90
C LEU A 337 8.27 8.51 -17.54
N LYS A 338 8.54 8.39 -18.83
CA LYS A 338 9.02 9.49 -19.68
C LYS A 338 7.83 10.21 -20.30
N SER A 339 7.93 11.52 -20.50
CA SER A 339 7.00 12.26 -21.33
C SER A 339 7.02 11.70 -22.76
N GLY A 340 5.84 11.49 -23.35
CA GLY A 340 5.66 10.78 -24.61
C GLY A 340 5.38 9.29 -24.42
N SER A 341 5.68 8.50 -25.46
CA SER A 341 5.39 7.06 -25.49
C SER A 341 6.33 6.29 -24.55
N ASN A 342 5.74 5.40 -23.75
CA ASN A 342 6.41 4.42 -22.92
C ASN A 342 5.95 3.03 -23.37
N ARG A 343 6.91 2.15 -23.66
CA ARG A 343 6.63 0.81 -24.18
C ARG A 343 6.56 -0.19 -23.05
N ILE A 344 5.52 -1.02 -23.05
CA ILE A 344 5.32 -2.05 -22.03
C ILE A 344 5.28 -3.40 -22.71
N LEU A 345 6.07 -4.33 -22.19
CA LEU A 345 6.04 -5.73 -22.59
C LEU A 345 5.72 -6.58 -21.36
N VAL A 346 4.74 -7.47 -21.49
CA VAL A 346 4.35 -8.43 -20.46
C VAL A 346 4.58 -9.83 -21.00
N LYS A 347 5.36 -10.64 -20.30
CA LYS A 347 5.51 -12.07 -20.56
C LYS A 347 4.66 -12.83 -19.56
N VAL A 348 3.84 -13.77 -20.02
CA VAL A 348 3.06 -14.65 -19.15
C VAL A 348 3.31 -16.11 -19.53
N CYS A 349 3.68 -16.91 -18.56
CA CYS A 349 4.04 -18.31 -18.73
C CYS A 349 2.95 -19.21 -18.12
N GLN A 350 2.41 -20.14 -18.89
CA GLN A 350 1.53 -21.22 -18.44
C GLN A 350 2.32 -22.54 -18.31
N ASN A 351 2.07 -23.31 -17.24
CA ASN A 351 2.71 -24.61 -17.03
C ASN A 351 1.84 -25.76 -17.58
N GLU A 352 2.25 -27.01 -17.34
CA GLU A 352 1.63 -28.21 -17.90
C GLU A 352 0.54 -28.83 -17.03
N GLN A 353 0.12 -28.14 -15.97
CA GLN A 353 -0.93 -28.65 -15.10
C GLN A 353 -2.28 -28.66 -15.85
N THR A 354 -2.90 -29.84 -15.85
CA THR A 354 -4.15 -30.14 -16.57
C THR A 354 -5.38 -30.15 -15.66
N GLN A 355 -5.19 -29.95 -14.36
CA GLN A 355 -6.29 -29.91 -13.40
C GLN A 355 -7.25 -28.75 -13.74
N PRO A 356 -8.57 -28.90 -13.53
CA PRO A 356 -9.55 -27.88 -13.89
C PRO A 356 -9.28 -26.48 -13.31
N TRP A 357 -8.67 -26.41 -12.12
CA TRP A 357 -8.29 -25.16 -11.44
C TRP A 357 -7.00 -24.52 -11.99
N ALA A 358 -6.23 -25.25 -12.80
CA ALA A 358 -4.97 -24.82 -13.39
C ALA A 358 -5.12 -24.39 -14.87
N GLN A 359 -6.35 -24.07 -15.29
CA GLN A 359 -6.66 -23.75 -16.68
C GLN A 359 -6.57 -22.27 -17.00
N ASP A 360 -6.58 -21.41 -15.99
CA ASP A 360 -6.49 -19.98 -16.17
C ASP A 360 -5.10 -19.61 -16.73
N TRP A 361 -5.14 -18.81 -17.78
CA TRP A 361 -3.99 -18.13 -18.36
C TRP A 361 -4.45 -16.74 -18.77
N LYS A 362 -4.35 -15.81 -17.83
CA LYS A 362 -4.88 -14.46 -17.97
C LYS A 362 -4.12 -13.47 -17.10
N PHE A 363 -4.14 -12.22 -17.51
CA PHE A 363 -3.59 -11.13 -16.72
C PHE A 363 -4.37 -9.84 -16.97
N GLN A 364 -4.22 -8.90 -16.05
CA GLN A 364 -4.70 -7.52 -16.18
C GLN A 364 -3.57 -6.59 -15.75
N CYS A 365 -3.42 -5.46 -16.42
CA CYS A 365 -2.35 -4.51 -16.17
C CYS A 365 -2.88 -3.08 -16.22
N ARG A 366 -2.35 -2.23 -15.35
CA ARG A 366 -2.63 -0.80 -15.34
C ARG A 366 -1.43 -0.01 -14.87
N ILE A 367 -1.46 1.30 -15.15
CA ILE A 367 -0.49 2.26 -14.64
C ILE A 367 -1.16 3.16 -13.64
N THR A 368 -0.51 3.42 -12.51
CA THR A 368 -1.04 4.31 -11.48
C THR A 368 -0.02 5.35 -11.02
N ASP A 369 -0.50 6.41 -10.37
CA ASP A 369 0.35 7.19 -9.47
C ASP A 369 0.72 6.37 -8.21
N LEU A 370 1.56 6.92 -7.35
CA LEU A 370 1.99 6.26 -6.10
C LEU A 370 0.85 6.05 -5.10
N THR A 371 -0.27 6.76 -5.25
CA THR A 371 -1.48 6.58 -4.43
C THR A 371 -2.39 5.46 -4.95
N GLY A 372 -2.09 4.89 -6.11
CA GLY A 372 -2.91 3.88 -6.78
C GLY A 372 -4.01 4.44 -7.67
N LYS A 373 -3.99 5.74 -7.98
CA LYS A 373 -4.91 6.34 -8.97
C LYS A 373 -4.51 5.88 -10.36
N GLY A 374 -5.45 5.36 -11.14
CA GLY A 374 -5.21 5.03 -12.55
C GLY A 374 -4.72 6.25 -13.35
N LEU A 375 -3.68 6.05 -14.16
CA LEU A 375 -3.22 7.01 -15.15
C LEU A 375 -3.74 6.58 -16.53
N THR A 376 -4.24 7.53 -17.30
CA THR A 376 -4.74 7.30 -18.66
C THR A 376 -3.68 7.64 -19.69
N SER A 377 -3.54 6.80 -20.72
CA SER A 377 -2.71 7.13 -21.88
C SER A 377 -3.37 8.23 -22.71
N HIS A 378 -2.57 9.12 -23.28
CA HIS A 378 -3.02 10.29 -24.07
C HIS A 378 -2.72 10.20 -25.58
#